data_AF-A0A8T5N0X5-F1
#
_entry.id   AF-A0A8T5N0X5-F1
#
_cell.length_a   1.000
_cell.length_b   1.000
_cell.length_c   1.000
_cell.angle_alpha   90.00
_cell.angle_beta   90.00
_cell.angle_gamma   90.00
#
_symmetry.space_group_name_H-M   'P 1'
#
loop_
_entity.id
_entity.type
_entity.pdbx_description
1 polymer ?
#
loop_
_entity_poly.entity_id
_entity_poly.type
_entity_poly.pdbx_seq_one_letter_code
_entity_poly.pdbx_strand_id
1 'polypeptide(L)'
;MSKNNLYLGIIFVMFLISFISGVGEVSYCCEKTNSGAWCQNAPVTDCDEDFRKAPTSCESTSYCRMGCCYNSQEGTCMENTPQKVCEDSEGVWEDDAQCDVPQCELGCCLIGDQAAFVTQTRCKRLSSLYGLEINFRTDMGNEIMCILSATSETKGACVFEQEFEKTCLFISQKECSDMEAGGKYLDVGFHKDYLCSAETLSTNCGPTEQTTCVEGRDEVYYIDSCGNLANIYDSAKQEDKEYWSKIYAKSESCNPNSGNVGSASCGSCDYYLGSTCKKYERNRDKVKPNFGDNICRDLSCTYEGKKYSHGETWCANVKGVSKITINSETGNIKTTGTDLPGGRYFRLVCYNGDVSVEPCADFRQEVCIQSDIGGFKTAACRANQWQDGIDRSDGDATPGFDFWNTEGDAQQICAQGNAECIVEFEKKLGGDKECVKNCNCLDAGWKSSMNKQCIEIGDCGESKNYLGY
;
A
#
# COMPACT_ATOMS: atom_id res chain seq x y z
N MET A 1 -84.63 9.30 -36.14
CA MET A 1 -84.20 9.23 -37.56
C MET A 1 -82.85 8.51 -37.56
N SER A 2 -82.83 7.17 -37.64
CA SER A 2 -82.62 6.35 -38.87
C SER A 2 -81.21 6.57 -39.47
N LYS A 3 -80.35 5.58 -39.77
CA LYS A 3 -80.38 4.12 -39.78
C LYS A 3 -78.93 3.61 -39.90
N ASN A 4 -78.76 2.33 -39.57
CA ASN A 4 -77.55 1.50 -39.61
C ASN A 4 -77.06 1.10 -41.03
N ASN A 5 -75.77 0.70 -41.08
CA ASN A 5 -75.15 -0.41 -41.85
C ASN A 5 -74.82 -0.27 -43.37
N LEU A 6 -73.54 -0.54 -43.76
CA LEU A 6 -73.04 -1.85 -44.27
C LEU A 6 -72.10 -1.82 -45.53
N TYR A 7 -70.91 -2.47 -45.40
CA TYR A 7 -70.06 -3.23 -46.37
C TYR A 7 -69.49 -2.64 -47.69
N LEU A 8 -68.16 -2.73 -47.91
CA LEU A 8 -67.39 -3.83 -48.56
C LEU A 8 -66.15 -3.34 -49.39
N GLY A 9 -65.06 -4.12 -49.38
CA GLY A 9 -63.99 -4.17 -50.43
C GLY A 9 -62.56 -3.88 -49.93
N ILE A 10 -61.83 -4.81 -49.32
CA ILE A 10 -60.92 -5.83 -49.92
C ILE A 10 -59.92 -5.26 -50.95
N ILE A 11 -58.68 -4.98 -50.50
CA ILE A 11 -57.45 -5.10 -51.32
C ILE A 11 -56.45 -5.90 -50.49
N PHE A 12 -56.17 -7.11 -50.96
CA PHE A 12 -55.28 -8.10 -50.39
C PHE A 12 -53.86 -7.86 -50.96
N VAL A 13 -52.98 -7.20 -50.19
CA VAL A 13 -51.56 -7.14 -50.51
C VAL A 13 -50.90 -8.34 -49.84
N MET A 14 -50.58 -9.36 -50.65
CA MET A 14 -49.68 -10.45 -50.28
C MET A 14 -48.31 -9.88 -49.94
N PHE A 15 -48.01 -9.75 -48.65
CA PHE A 15 -46.64 -9.66 -48.18
C PHE A 15 -46.14 -11.09 -47.96
N LEU A 16 -45.25 -11.53 -48.85
CA LEU A 16 -44.48 -12.76 -48.71
C LEU A 16 -43.63 -12.65 -47.44
N ILE A 17 -44.12 -13.25 -46.35
CA ILE A 17 -43.31 -13.53 -45.17
C ILE A 17 -42.38 -14.67 -45.58
N SER A 18 -41.14 -14.33 -45.90
CA SER A 18 -40.04 -15.30 -45.88
C SER A 18 -39.89 -15.81 -44.46
N PHE A 19 -40.41 -17.01 -44.20
CA PHE A 19 -39.97 -17.83 -43.08
C PHE A 19 -38.53 -18.25 -43.36
N ILE A 20 -37.57 -17.41 -42.97
CA ILE A 20 -36.21 -17.88 -42.76
C ILE A 20 -36.27 -18.71 -41.49
N SER A 21 -36.15 -20.02 -41.68
CA SER A 21 -35.82 -20.94 -40.60
C SER A 21 -34.42 -20.51 -40.11
N GLY A 22 -34.36 -19.80 -38.99
CA GLY A 22 -33.12 -19.60 -38.26
C GLY A 22 -32.65 -20.97 -37.78
N VAL A 23 -31.76 -21.57 -38.57
CA VAL A 23 -31.00 -22.76 -38.19
C VAL A 23 -30.24 -22.37 -36.92
N GLY A 24 -30.47 -23.10 -35.83
CA GLY A 24 -29.84 -22.83 -34.54
C GLY A 24 -28.33 -22.70 -34.72
N GLU A 25 -27.80 -21.51 -34.39
CA GLU A 25 -26.37 -21.31 -34.34
C GLU A 25 -25.80 -22.24 -33.28
N VAL A 26 -24.80 -23.01 -33.67
CA VAL A 26 -23.95 -23.74 -32.74
C VAL A 26 -23.36 -22.69 -31.81
N SER A 27 -23.85 -22.62 -30.58
CA SER A 27 -23.42 -21.63 -29.59
C SER A 27 -21.99 -21.96 -29.17
N TYR A 28 -21.08 -21.00 -29.37
CA TYR A 28 -19.73 -21.06 -28.84
C TYR A 28 -19.71 -20.36 -27.48
N CYS A 29 -18.91 -20.87 -26.56
CA CYS A 29 -18.49 -20.08 -25.43
C CYS A 29 -17.37 -19.15 -25.86
N CYS A 30 -17.66 -17.85 -25.92
CA CYS A 30 -16.65 -16.83 -26.06
C CYS A 30 -16.10 -16.48 -24.66
N GLU A 31 -14.78 -16.61 -24.46
CA GLU A 31 -14.12 -16.06 -23.27
C GLU A 31 -14.39 -14.56 -23.17
N LYS A 32 -14.32 -13.87 -24.31
CA LYS A 32 -14.71 -12.47 -24.46
C LYS A 32 -15.39 -12.23 -25.80
N THR A 33 -16.44 -11.42 -25.82
CA THR A 33 -17.11 -10.99 -27.05
C THR A 33 -16.47 -9.71 -27.59
N ASN A 34 -16.69 -9.43 -28.88
CA ASN A 34 -16.31 -8.18 -29.53
C ASN A 34 -16.96 -6.93 -28.88
N SER A 35 -18.04 -7.11 -28.12
CA SER A 35 -18.69 -6.06 -27.32
C SER A 35 -18.10 -5.87 -25.92
N GLY A 36 -17.09 -6.66 -25.55
CA GLY A 36 -16.40 -6.61 -24.26
C GLY A 36 -17.07 -7.41 -23.14
N ALA A 37 -18.11 -8.20 -23.43
CA ALA A 37 -18.73 -9.07 -22.44
C ALA A 37 -17.91 -10.36 -22.26
N TRP A 38 -17.72 -10.77 -21.02
CA TRP A 38 -16.97 -11.98 -20.69
C TRP A 38 -17.90 -13.19 -20.57
N CYS A 39 -17.40 -14.36 -20.98
CA CYS A 39 -18.04 -15.64 -20.77
C CYS A 39 -19.49 -15.71 -21.25
N GLN A 40 -19.69 -15.38 -22.53
CA GLN A 40 -20.99 -15.38 -23.17
C GLN A 40 -21.12 -16.53 -24.18
N ASN A 41 -22.26 -17.20 -24.12
CA ASN A 41 -22.70 -18.12 -25.17
C ASN A 41 -23.15 -17.28 -26.37
N ALA A 42 -22.35 -17.25 -27.43
CA ALA A 42 -22.58 -16.42 -28.61
C ALA A 42 -22.10 -17.14 -29.89
N PRO A 43 -22.51 -16.70 -31.09
CA PRO A 43 -21.92 -17.19 -32.32
C PRO A 43 -20.41 -16.90 -32.38
N VAL A 44 -19.67 -17.76 -33.06
CA VAL A 44 -18.19 -17.69 -33.15
C VAL A 44 -17.67 -16.37 -33.72
N THR A 45 -18.49 -15.67 -34.52
CA THR A 45 -18.20 -14.36 -35.12
C THR A 45 -18.23 -13.22 -34.10
N ASP A 46 -18.90 -13.42 -32.98
CA ASP A 46 -19.04 -12.44 -31.92
C ASP A 46 -17.96 -12.63 -30.84
N CYS A 47 -17.19 -13.72 -30.90
CA CYS A 47 -16.02 -13.94 -30.05
C CYS A 47 -14.85 -13.08 -30.54
N ASP A 48 -14.18 -12.43 -29.60
CA ASP A 48 -12.92 -11.73 -29.84
C ASP A 48 -11.84 -12.73 -30.28
N GLU A 49 -11.09 -12.40 -31.34
CA GLU A 49 -10.09 -13.32 -31.92
C GLU A 49 -8.85 -13.51 -31.03
N ASP A 50 -8.57 -12.55 -30.14
CA ASP A 50 -7.42 -12.60 -29.24
C ASP A 50 -7.68 -13.48 -27.99
N PHE A 51 -8.89 -13.99 -27.82
CA PHE A 51 -9.33 -14.75 -26.64
C PHE A 51 -9.79 -16.18 -26.99
N ARG A 52 -9.89 -17.05 -25.97
CA ARG A 52 -10.29 -18.45 -26.16
C ARG A 52 -11.77 -18.55 -26.53
N LYS A 53 -12.07 -19.54 -27.36
CA LYS A 53 -13.43 -19.92 -27.72
C LYS A 53 -13.55 -21.42 -27.84
N ALA A 54 -14.68 -21.97 -27.42
CA ALA A 54 -14.97 -23.39 -27.50
C ALA A 54 -16.37 -23.64 -28.05
N PRO A 55 -16.58 -24.65 -28.90
CA PRO A 55 -17.89 -25.00 -29.46
C PRO A 55 -18.75 -25.77 -28.43
N THR A 56 -18.94 -25.18 -27.25
CA THR A 56 -19.73 -25.74 -26.13
C THR A 56 -20.28 -24.59 -25.27
N SER A 57 -21.16 -24.89 -24.31
CA SER A 57 -21.67 -23.88 -23.38
C SER A 57 -20.56 -23.38 -22.45
N CYS A 58 -20.60 -22.10 -22.06
CA CYS A 58 -19.61 -21.53 -21.15
C CYS A 58 -19.51 -22.24 -19.80
N GLU A 59 -20.64 -22.74 -19.29
CA GLU A 59 -20.70 -23.56 -18.07
C GLU A 59 -19.90 -24.87 -18.18
N SER A 60 -19.68 -25.36 -19.41
CA SER A 60 -18.92 -26.59 -19.69
C SER A 60 -17.42 -26.33 -19.92
N THR A 61 -16.97 -25.08 -19.90
CA THR A 61 -15.57 -24.70 -20.08
C THR A 61 -14.90 -24.41 -18.76
N SER A 62 -13.60 -24.68 -18.63
CA SER A 62 -12.85 -24.33 -17.41
C SER A 62 -12.73 -22.82 -17.22
N TYR A 63 -12.45 -22.07 -18.29
CA TYR A 63 -12.18 -20.63 -18.22
C TYR A 63 -13.40 -19.74 -17.97
N CYS A 64 -14.62 -20.26 -18.18
CA CYS A 64 -15.88 -19.58 -17.91
C CYS A 64 -16.77 -20.30 -16.90
N ARG A 65 -16.18 -21.22 -16.12
CA ARG A 65 -16.87 -21.80 -14.98
C ARG A 65 -17.13 -20.70 -13.94
N MET A 66 -18.36 -20.65 -13.44
CA MET A 66 -18.76 -19.73 -12.38
C MET A 66 -18.38 -20.32 -11.03
N GLY A 67 -17.73 -19.53 -10.20
CA GLY A 67 -17.27 -19.94 -8.89
C GLY A 67 -17.06 -18.75 -7.98
N CYS A 68 -16.36 -18.97 -6.87
CA CYS A 68 -16.04 -17.92 -5.93
C CYS A 68 -14.73 -17.26 -6.34
N CYS A 69 -14.74 -15.94 -6.50
CA CYS A 69 -13.51 -15.19 -6.59
C CYS A 69 -13.23 -14.46 -5.29
N TYR A 70 -12.10 -14.71 -4.65
CA TYR A 70 -11.70 -13.95 -3.47
C TYR A 70 -10.32 -13.34 -3.63
N ASN A 71 -10.17 -12.10 -3.14
CA ASN A 71 -8.90 -11.41 -3.13
C ASN A 71 -8.27 -11.51 -1.73
N SER A 72 -7.15 -12.21 -1.64
CA SER A 72 -6.44 -12.46 -0.37
C SER A 72 -5.76 -11.23 0.24
N GLN A 73 -5.65 -10.12 -0.52
CA GLN A 73 -5.08 -8.85 -0.05
C GLN A 73 -6.15 -7.84 0.37
N GLU A 74 -7.27 -7.80 -0.35
CA GLU A 74 -8.40 -6.91 -0.07
C GLU A 74 -9.40 -7.51 0.92
N GLY A 75 -9.47 -8.86 0.99
CA GLY A 75 -10.47 -9.60 1.74
C GLY A 75 -11.88 -9.55 1.13
N THR A 76 -12.00 -9.24 -0.17
CA THR A 76 -13.28 -9.18 -0.88
C THR A 76 -13.58 -10.54 -1.52
N CYS A 77 -14.85 -10.94 -1.50
CA CYS A 77 -15.35 -12.12 -2.18
C CYS A 77 -16.45 -11.74 -3.17
N MET A 78 -16.45 -12.40 -4.33
CA MET A 78 -17.42 -12.21 -5.40
C MET A 78 -17.96 -13.57 -5.80
N GLU A 79 -19.23 -13.79 -5.49
CA GLU A 79 -19.99 -14.96 -5.93
C GLU A 79 -20.18 -14.94 -7.44
N ASN A 80 -20.49 -16.11 -8.02
CA ASN A 80 -20.82 -16.25 -9.44
C ASN A 80 -19.82 -15.54 -10.38
N THR A 81 -18.54 -15.63 -10.07
CA THR A 81 -17.49 -14.99 -10.86
C THR A 81 -16.86 -16.00 -11.82
N PRO A 82 -16.75 -15.69 -13.12
CA PRO A 82 -16.01 -16.55 -14.04
C PRO A 82 -14.54 -16.69 -13.65
N GLN A 83 -13.98 -17.90 -13.76
CA GLN A 83 -12.58 -18.17 -13.40
C GLN A 83 -11.60 -17.15 -13.99
N LYS A 84 -11.68 -16.89 -15.29
CA LYS A 84 -10.75 -15.97 -15.94
C LYS A 84 -10.86 -14.52 -15.44
N VAL A 85 -12.08 -14.05 -15.21
CA VAL A 85 -12.33 -12.69 -14.70
C VAL A 85 -11.71 -12.53 -13.31
N CYS A 86 -11.74 -13.60 -12.51
CA CYS A 86 -11.08 -13.62 -11.21
C CYS A 86 -9.56 -13.55 -11.32
N GLU A 87 -8.98 -14.42 -12.16
CA GLU A 87 -7.53 -14.49 -12.37
C GLU A 87 -6.96 -13.17 -12.93
N ASP A 88 -7.67 -12.53 -13.87
CA ASP A 88 -7.29 -11.24 -14.44
C ASP A 88 -7.39 -10.08 -13.44
N SER A 89 -8.17 -10.24 -12.38
CA SER A 89 -8.29 -9.29 -11.26
C SER A 89 -7.33 -9.61 -10.11
N GLU A 90 -6.32 -10.46 -10.35
CA GLU A 90 -5.37 -10.98 -9.35
C GLU A 90 -6.07 -11.67 -8.15
N GLY A 91 -7.28 -12.19 -8.37
CA GLY A 91 -8.04 -12.96 -7.39
C GLY A 91 -7.72 -14.45 -7.43
N VAL A 92 -8.05 -15.15 -6.34
CA VAL A 92 -8.01 -16.61 -6.25
C VAL A 92 -9.42 -17.15 -6.51
N TRP A 93 -9.53 -18.09 -7.44
CA TRP A 93 -10.80 -18.68 -7.84
C TRP A 93 -10.99 -20.08 -7.25
N GLU A 94 -12.19 -20.37 -6.75
CA GLU A 94 -12.59 -21.67 -6.21
C GLU A 94 -13.88 -22.16 -6.87
N ASP A 95 -14.03 -23.48 -6.99
CA ASP A 95 -15.18 -24.15 -7.63
C ASP A 95 -16.40 -24.21 -6.69
N ASP A 96 -16.84 -23.04 -6.22
CA ASP A 96 -18.02 -22.84 -5.37
C ASP A 96 -18.70 -21.51 -5.70
N ALA A 97 -19.78 -21.54 -6.48
CA ALA A 97 -20.47 -20.32 -6.91
C ALA A 97 -21.16 -19.54 -5.77
N GLN A 98 -21.39 -20.15 -4.60
CA GLN A 98 -21.98 -19.51 -3.42
C GLN A 98 -20.93 -18.90 -2.49
N CYS A 99 -19.63 -19.06 -2.78
CA CYS A 99 -18.56 -18.60 -1.91
C CYS A 99 -18.63 -19.14 -0.48
N ASP A 100 -19.11 -20.39 -0.29
CA ASP A 100 -19.09 -21.09 1.01
C ASP A 100 -17.66 -21.60 1.35
N VAL A 101 -16.68 -20.71 1.24
CA VAL A 101 -15.26 -20.97 1.50
C VAL A 101 -14.79 -20.24 2.78
N PRO A 102 -13.87 -20.82 3.57
CA PRO A 102 -13.42 -20.23 4.84
C PRO A 102 -12.90 -18.78 4.73
N GLN A 103 -12.35 -18.40 3.58
CA GLN A 103 -11.81 -17.07 3.29
C GLN A 103 -12.90 -16.00 3.15
N CYS A 104 -14.13 -16.43 2.89
CA CYS A 104 -15.30 -15.57 2.67
C CYS A 104 -16.27 -15.57 3.85
N GLU A 105 -15.97 -16.30 4.94
CA GLU A 105 -16.75 -16.23 6.17
C GLU A 105 -16.76 -14.80 6.72
N LEU A 106 -17.97 -14.26 6.89
CA LEU A 106 -18.19 -12.95 7.44
C LEU A 106 -18.23 -13.00 8.97
N GLY A 107 -17.66 -11.97 9.59
CA GLY A 107 -17.72 -11.74 11.02
C GLY A 107 -17.74 -10.25 11.32
N CYS A 108 -17.87 -9.91 12.60
CA CYS A 108 -17.88 -8.53 13.02
C CYS A 108 -16.47 -8.00 13.25
N CYS A 109 -16.07 -6.99 12.48
CA CYS A 109 -14.84 -6.26 12.67
C CYS A 109 -15.11 -4.99 13.48
N LEU A 110 -14.54 -4.88 14.68
CA LEU A 110 -14.60 -3.67 15.49
C LEU A 110 -13.42 -2.76 15.14
N ILE A 111 -13.73 -1.53 14.74
CA ILE A 111 -12.78 -0.54 14.23
C ILE A 111 -13.00 0.74 15.06
N GLY A 112 -12.31 0.82 16.21
CA GLY A 112 -12.48 1.94 17.13
C GLY A 112 -13.86 1.94 17.77
N ASP A 113 -14.66 2.95 17.47
CA ASP A 113 -16.06 3.12 17.90
C ASP A 113 -17.08 2.67 16.84
N GLN A 114 -16.61 2.07 15.74
CA GLN A 114 -17.43 1.57 14.64
C GLN A 114 -17.31 0.06 14.50
N ALA A 115 -18.25 -0.54 13.79
CA ALA A 115 -18.22 -1.96 13.45
C ALA A 115 -18.59 -2.18 11.99
N ALA A 116 -17.95 -3.16 11.35
CA ALA A 116 -18.21 -3.56 9.98
C ALA A 116 -18.35 -5.08 9.88
N PHE A 117 -19.38 -5.56 9.20
CA PHE A 117 -19.60 -7.00 8.99
C PHE A 117 -18.91 -7.43 7.69
N VAL A 118 -17.69 -7.95 7.82
CA VAL A 118 -16.76 -8.18 6.70
C VAL A 118 -15.98 -9.47 6.91
N THR A 119 -15.16 -9.89 5.95
CA THR A 119 -14.26 -11.05 6.13
C THR A 119 -13.13 -10.73 7.11
N GLN A 120 -12.48 -11.76 7.66
CA GLN A 120 -11.31 -11.56 8.53
C GLN A 120 -10.19 -10.79 7.82
N THR A 121 -9.90 -11.12 6.57
CA THR A 121 -8.86 -10.44 5.78
C THR A 121 -9.21 -8.96 5.56
N ARG A 122 -10.48 -8.65 5.28
CA ARG A 122 -10.92 -7.27 5.15
C ARG A 122 -10.79 -6.53 6.48
N CYS A 123 -11.13 -7.18 7.59
CA CYS A 123 -10.94 -6.62 8.92
C CYS A 123 -9.47 -6.28 9.19
N LYS A 124 -8.55 -7.22 8.91
CA LYS A 124 -7.09 -6.99 9.04
C LYS A 124 -6.64 -5.77 8.26
N ARG A 125 -7.13 -5.61 7.03
CA ARG A 125 -6.81 -4.47 6.18
C ARG A 125 -7.37 -3.17 6.73
N LEU A 126 -8.63 -3.15 7.15
CA LEU A 126 -9.26 -1.95 7.73
C LEU A 126 -8.54 -1.54 9.01
N SER A 127 -8.29 -2.47 9.94
CA SER A 127 -7.51 -2.22 11.15
C SER A 127 -6.11 -1.68 10.82
N SER A 128 -5.42 -2.26 9.82
CA SER A 128 -4.12 -1.76 9.38
C SER A 128 -4.17 -0.36 8.75
N LEU A 129 -5.25 -0.02 8.04
CA LEU A 129 -5.44 1.31 7.42
C LEU A 129 -5.72 2.40 8.46
N TYR A 130 -6.27 2.02 9.61
CA TYR A 130 -6.55 2.94 10.72
C TYR A 130 -5.55 2.83 11.86
N GLY A 131 -4.51 1.99 11.74
CA GLY A 131 -3.50 1.78 12.79
C GLY A 131 -4.05 1.15 14.07
N LEU A 132 -5.16 0.41 13.98
CA LEU A 132 -5.85 -0.19 15.11
C LEU A 132 -5.51 -1.68 15.27
N GLU A 133 -5.64 -2.20 16.50
CA GLU A 133 -5.58 -3.64 16.71
C GLU A 133 -6.74 -4.35 15.99
N ILE A 134 -6.46 -5.55 15.50
CA ILE A 134 -7.43 -6.36 14.76
C ILE A 134 -8.39 -6.99 15.77
N ASN A 135 -9.64 -6.57 15.76
CA ASN A 135 -10.70 -7.13 16.60
C ASN A 135 -11.80 -7.73 15.73
N PHE A 136 -11.65 -9.02 15.41
CA PHE A 136 -12.57 -9.77 14.57
C PHE A 136 -13.31 -10.82 15.37
N ARG A 137 -14.65 -10.76 15.35
CA ARG A 137 -15.54 -11.61 16.12
C ARG A 137 -16.44 -12.45 15.23
N THR A 138 -16.46 -13.76 15.47
CA THR A 138 -17.26 -14.73 14.71
C THR A 138 -18.55 -15.14 15.43
N ASP A 139 -18.76 -14.69 16.66
CA ASP A 139 -19.93 -15.01 17.48
C ASP A 139 -21.17 -14.15 17.14
N MET A 140 -21.05 -13.28 16.13
CA MET A 140 -22.13 -12.44 15.61
C MET A 140 -22.50 -12.89 14.20
N GLY A 141 -23.73 -13.37 14.02
CA GLY A 141 -24.16 -13.97 12.77
C GLY A 141 -24.78 -13.02 11.73
N ASN A 142 -24.82 -11.71 11.99
CA ASN A 142 -25.35 -10.73 11.01
C ASN A 142 -24.84 -9.30 11.24
N GLU A 143 -25.00 -8.49 10.21
CA GLU A 143 -24.59 -7.08 10.17
C GLU A 143 -25.25 -6.21 11.24
N ILE A 144 -26.54 -6.42 11.54
CA ILE A 144 -27.27 -5.62 12.53
C ILE A 144 -26.69 -5.83 13.94
N MET A 145 -26.47 -7.09 14.35
CA MET A 145 -25.83 -7.41 15.62
C MET A 145 -24.40 -6.85 15.69
N CYS A 146 -23.67 -6.88 14.57
CA CYS A 146 -22.33 -6.32 14.50
C CYS A 146 -22.32 -4.81 14.75
N ILE A 147 -23.17 -4.05 14.05
CA ILE A 147 -23.28 -2.60 14.23
C ILE A 147 -23.74 -2.25 15.66
N LEU A 148 -24.67 -3.03 16.23
CA LEU A 148 -25.15 -2.83 17.60
C LEU A 148 -24.08 -3.08 18.66
N SER A 149 -23.05 -3.87 18.35
CA SER A 149 -21.96 -4.13 19.27
C SER A 149 -21.03 -2.93 19.44
N ALA A 150 -20.78 -2.16 18.38
CA ALA A 150 -20.05 -0.90 18.47
C ALA A 150 -20.81 0.16 19.27
N THR A 151 -22.15 0.14 19.26
CA THR A 151 -22.94 1.09 20.08
C THR A 151 -22.80 0.83 21.57
N SER A 152 -22.51 -0.41 21.99
CA SER A 152 -22.21 -0.72 23.40
C SER A 152 -20.85 -0.17 23.89
N GLU A 153 -19.95 0.17 22.95
CA GLU A 153 -18.66 0.83 23.19
C GLU A 153 -18.75 2.36 23.15
N THR A 154 -19.95 2.94 22.93
CA THR A 154 -20.13 4.40 22.91
C THR A 154 -19.62 5.00 24.22
N LYS A 155 -18.58 5.83 24.15
CA LYS A 155 -18.02 6.52 25.32
C LYS A 155 -18.80 7.78 25.65
N GLY A 156 -18.89 8.07 26.94
CA GLY A 156 -19.56 9.25 27.46
C GLY A 156 -19.26 9.45 28.94
N ALA A 157 -19.86 10.48 29.52
CA ALA A 157 -19.73 10.76 30.95
C ALA A 157 -20.60 9.79 31.76
N CYS A 158 -19.96 8.87 32.48
CA CYS A 158 -20.60 8.05 33.51
C CYS A 158 -20.50 8.77 34.85
N VAL A 159 -21.61 9.34 35.28
CA VAL A 159 -21.71 10.15 36.50
C VAL A 159 -22.21 9.28 37.64
N PHE A 160 -21.61 9.40 38.82
CA PHE A 160 -22.01 8.62 40.00
C PHE A 160 -21.60 9.33 41.28
N GLU A 161 -22.18 8.93 42.41
CA GLU A 161 -21.82 9.43 43.73
C GLU A 161 -20.90 8.45 44.46
N GLN A 162 -19.78 8.96 44.97
CA GLN A 162 -18.84 8.24 45.80
C GLN A 162 -18.43 9.14 46.98
N GLU A 163 -18.49 8.62 48.20
CA GLU A 163 -18.08 9.35 49.41
C GLU A 163 -18.79 10.71 49.61
N PHE A 164 -20.07 10.81 49.21
CA PHE A 164 -20.88 12.03 49.23
C PHE A 164 -20.43 13.12 48.25
N GLU A 165 -19.60 12.77 47.27
CA GLU A 165 -19.18 13.63 46.17
C GLU A 165 -19.64 13.06 44.84
N LYS A 166 -20.22 13.92 43.99
CA LYS A 166 -20.64 13.55 42.65
C LYS A 166 -19.44 13.62 41.72
N THR A 167 -19.02 12.48 41.18
CA THR A 167 -17.84 12.34 40.33
C THR A 167 -18.20 11.69 39.00
N CYS A 168 -17.19 11.50 38.13
CA CYS A 168 -17.41 11.00 36.78
C CYS A 168 -16.23 10.22 36.22
N LEU A 169 -16.55 9.22 35.41
CA LEU A 169 -15.59 8.48 34.58
C LEU A 169 -15.99 8.57 33.11
N PHE A 170 -15.02 8.80 32.22
CA PHE A 170 -15.24 8.78 30.77
C PHE A 170 -15.02 7.36 30.23
N ILE A 171 -16.11 6.58 30.21
CA ILE A 171 -16.12 5.13 29.92
C ILE A 171 -17.25 4.80 28.93
N SER A 172 -17.29 3.56 28.46
CA SER A 172 -18.37 3.09 27.59
C SER A 172 -19.71 3.04 28.32
N GLN A 173 -20.80 3.12 27.56
CA GLN A 173 -22.15 2.93 28.09
C GLN A 173 -22.28 1.58 28.80
N LYS A 174 -21.70 0.52 28.23
CA LYS A 174 -21.70 -0.82 28.83
C LYS A 174 -21.03 -0.83 30.20
N GLU A 175 -19.81 -0.29 30.31
CA GLU A 175 -19.08 -0.25 31.58
C GLU A 175 -19.83 0.57 32.64
N CYS A 176 -20.47 1.67 32.24
CA CYS A 176 -21.30 2.48 33.15
C CYS A 176 -22.53 1.71 33.66
N SER A 177 -23.22 0.97 32.79
CA SER A 177 -24.33 0.10 33.19
C SER A 177 -23.88 -1.06 34.09
N ASP A 178 -22.69 -1.63 33.82
CA ASP A 178 -22.11 -2.67 34.67
C ASP A 178 -21.77 -2.12 36.07
N MET A 179 -21.36 -0.85 36.18
CA MET A 179 -21.18 -0.15 37.47
C MET A 179 -22.49 0.05 38.23
N GLU A 180 -23.56 0.44 37.53
CA GLU A 180 -24.91 0.58 38.10
C GLU A 180 -25.41 -0.75 38.65
N ALA A 181 -25.29 -1.83 37.86
CA ALA A 181 -25.69 -3.18 38.25
C ALA A 181 -24.88 -3.74 39.42
N GLY A 182 -23.61 -3.32 39.57
CA GLY A 182 -22.73 -3.75 40.65
C GLY A 182 -23.14 -3.22 42.04
N GLY A 183 -23.99 -2.18 42.12
CA GLY A 183 -24.54 -1.65 43.37
C GLY A 183 -23.51 -1.03 44.33
N LYS A 184 -22.26 -0.83 43.88
CA LYS A 184 -21.18 -0.24 44.68
C LYS A 184 -21.28 1.29 44.78
N TYR A 185 -21.84 1.93 43.75
CA TYR A 185 -21.95 3.38 43.62
C TYR A 185 -23.42 3.79 43.60
N LEU A 186 -23.70 5.01 44.03
CA LEU A 186 -25.06 5.57 44.05
C LEU A 186 -25.28 6.49 42.85
N ASP A 187 -26.54 6.65 42.44
CA ASP A 187 -26.97 7.58 41.37
C ASP A 187 -26.12 7.49 40.09
N VAL A 188 -25.80 6.27 39.66
CA VAL A 188 -25.05 6.01 38.43
C VAL A 188 -25.91 6.38 37.23
N GLY A 189 -25.37 7.23 36.35
CA GLY A 189 -26.06 7.71 35.15
C GLY A 189 -25.11 7.93 33.98
N PHE A 190 -25.41 7.33 32.84
CA PHE A 190 -24.65 7.54 31.61
C PHE A 190 -25.20 8.72 30.81
N HIS A 191 -24.31 9.65 30.45
CA HIS A 191 -24.63 10.82 29.64
C HIS A 191 -23.88 10.76 28.30
N LYS A 192 -24.59 10.27 27.28
CA LYS A 192 -24.07 10.20 25.91
C LYS A 192 -23.71 11.60 25.39
N ASP A 193 -22.61 11.68 24.63
CA ASP A 193 -22.10 12.90 23.99
C ASP A 193 -21.59 13.98 24.95
N TYR A 194 -21.50 13.69 26.25
CA TYR A 194 -20.93 14.59 27.26
C TYR A 194 -19.56 14.12 27.74
N LEU A 195 -18.71 15.09 28.05
CA LEU A 195 -17.47 14.90 28.81
C LEU A 195 -17.74 15.05 30.31
N CYS A 196 -16.87 14.46 31.13
CA CYS A 196 -16.99 14.55 32.59
C CYS A 196 -16.84 15.97 33.15
N SER A 197 -16.18 16.85 32.40
CA SER A 197 -15.99 18.28 32.71
C SER A 197 -17.20 19.17 32.39
N ALA A 198 -18.32 18.60 31.95
CA ALA A 198 -19.53 19.36 31.65
C ALA A 198 -20.16 19.94 32.93
N GLU A 199 -20.23 21.28 33.05
CA GLU A 199 -20.80 21.97 34.21
C GLU A 199 -22.25 21.53 34.52
N THR A 200 -23.01 21.18 33.47
CA THR A 200 -24.41 20.71 33.60
C THR A 200 -24.54 19.38 34.34
N LEU A 201 -23.48 18.58 34.43
CA LEU A 201 -23.49 17.32 35.16
C LEU A 201 -23.27 17.51 36.67
N SER A 202 -22.77 18.69 37.08
CA SER A 202 -22.47 19.04 38.47
C SER A 202 -21.55 18.02 39.15
N THR A 203 -20.57 17.53 38.40
CA THR A 203 -19.48 16.66 38.89
C THR A 203 -18.37 17.54 39.49
N ASN A 204 -17.45 16.92 40.22
CA ASN A 204 -16.22 17.56 40.68
C ASN A 204 -15.11 17.65 39.60
N CYS A 205 -15.40 17.19 38.39
CA CYS A 205 -14.44 17.18 37.28
C CYS A 205 -14.54 18.48 36.48
N GLY A 206 -13.41 19.10 36.18
CA GLY A 206 -13.34 20.37 35.46
C GLY A 206 -12.18 20.43 34.46
N PRO A 207 -12.17 21.46 33.60
CA PRO A 207 -11.11 21.69 32.62
C PRO A 207 -9.71 21.78 33.24
N THR A 208 -8.70 21.30 32.53
CA THR A 208 -7.28 21.51 32.90
C THR A 208 -6.42 21.85 31.69
N GLU A 209 -5.19 22.29 31.94
CA GLU A 209 -4.17 22.50 30.90
C GLU A 209 -3.37 21.22 30.60
N GLN A 210 -3.66 20.10 31.27
CA GLN A 210 -2.91 18.86 31.10
C GLN A 210 -3.30 18.17 29.79
N THR A 211 -2.30 17.54 29.17
CA THR A 211 -2.50 16.76 27.95
C THR A 211 -1.92 15.36 28.11
N THR A 212 -2.34 14.43 27.25
CA THR A 212 -1.80 13.06 27.18
C THR A 212 -1.84 12.49 25.77
N CYS A 213 -1.09 11.40 25.58
CA CYS A 213 -1.20 10.51 24.43
C CYS A 213 -1.97 9.26 24.83
N VAL A 214 -2.80 8.76 23.92
CA VAL A 214 -3.55 7.51 24.11
C VAL A 214 -2.91 6.44 23.24
N GLU A 215 -2.69 5.25 23.80
CA GLU A 215 -2.16 4.12 23.04
C GLU A 215 -3.10 3.76 21.88
N GLY A 216 -2.53 3.50 20.70
CA GLY A 216 -3.29 3.25 19.47
C GLY A 216 -3.96 4.48 18.87
N ARG A 217 -3.65 5.69 19.35
CA ARG A 217 -4.12 6.96 18.78
C ARG A 217 -2.96 7.91 18.53
N ASP A 218 -3.13 8.75 17.52
CA ASP A 218 -2.11 9.72 17.14
C ASP A 218 -2.30 11.07 17.81
N GLU A 219 -3.52 11.40 18.23
CA GLU A 219 -3.85 12.74 18.70
C GLU A 219 -3.36 13.01 20.13
N VAL A 220 -3.07 14.28 20.40
CA VAL A 220 -2.89 14.79 21.76
C VAL A 220 -4.28 15.13 22.30
N TYR A 221 -4.61 14.62 23.49
CA TYR A 221 -5.88 14.88 24.15
C TYR A 221 -5.67 15.70 25.41
N TYR A 222 -6.66 16.53 25.75
CA TYR A 222 -6.78 17.10 27.08
C TYR A 222 -7.13 16.03 28.13
N ILE A 223 -6.80 16.32 29.39
CA ILE A 223 -7.26 15.56 30.55
C ILE A 223 -8.05 16.51 31.47
N ASP A 224 -9.17 16.06 32.03
CA ASP A 224 -9.89 16.79 33.07
C ASP A 224 -9.23 16.65 34.47
N SER A 225 -9.75 17.35 35.47
CA SER A 225 -9.20 17.34 36.84
C SER A 225 -9.38 16.01 37.58
N CYS A 226 -10.21 15.11 37.05
CA CYS A 226 -10.44 13.76 37.56
C CYS A 226 -9.57 12.70 36.86
N GLY A 227 -8.77 13.11 35.85
CA GLY A 227 -7.93 12.20 35.08
C GLY A 227 -8.62 11.59 33.86
N ASN A 228 -9.83 12.03 33.52
CA ASN A 228 -10.53 11.52 32.34
C ASN A 228 -10.01 12.17 31.06
N LEU A 229 -10.03 11.39 29.98
CA LEU A 229 -9.76 11.90 28.64
C LEU A 229 -10.86 12.90 28.23
N ALA A 230 -10.44 14.05 27.71
CA ALA A 230 -11.33 15.05 27.13
C ALA A 230 -11.10 15.13 25.60
N ASN A 231 -11.47 16.24 24.98
CA ASN A 231 -11.29 16.41 23.54
C ASN A 231 -9.82 16.58 23.13
N ILE A 232 -9.58 16.53 21.82
CA ILE A 232 -8.26 16.79 21.22
C ILE A 232 -7.78 18.18 21.66
N TYR A 233 -6.48 18.27 21.92
CA TYR A 233 -5.85 19.51 22.33
C TYR A 233 -6.04 20.62 21.26
N ASP A 234 -6.72 21.69 21.63
CA ASP A 234 -6.83 22.93 20.86
C ASP A 234 -6.68 24.10 21.84
N SER A 235 -5.55 24.82 21.77
CA SER A 235 -5.26 25.88 22.73
C SER A 235 -6.23 27.05 22.62
N ALA A 236 -6.89 27.25 21.45
CA ALA A 236 -7.88 28.30 21.29
C ALA A 236 -9.20 27.97 22.01
N LYS A 237 -9.44 26.69 22.31
CA LYS A 237 -10.63 26.19 23.00
C LYS A 237 -10.40 25.86 24.48
N GLN A 238 -9.24 26.23 25.03
CA GLN A 238 -8.91 25.99 26.43
C GLN A 238 -9.95 26.58 27.40
N GLU A 239 -10.50 27.75 27.08
CA GLU A 239 -11.52 28.43 27.88
C GLU A 239 -12.96 28.23 27.33
N ASP A 240 -13.14 27.37 26.32
CA ASP A 240 -14.44 27.12 25.70
C ASP A 240 -15.26 26.12 26.50
N LYS A 241 -16.31 26.61 27.16
CA LYS A 241 -17.20 25.79 27.99
C LYS A 241 -17.92 24.69 27.22
N GLU A 242 -18.27 24.92 25.96
CA GLU A 242 -18.96 23.92 25.14
C GLU A 242 -17.99 22.81 24.73
N TYR A 243 -16.76 23.19 24.35
CA TYR A 243 -15.69 22.23 24.04
C TYR A 243 -15.31 21.35 25.23
N TRP A 244 -15.39 21.85 26.46
CA TRP A 244 -15.21 21.02 27.66
C TRP A 244 -16.47 20.30 28.12
N SER A 245 -17.63 20.55 27.52
CA SER A 245 -18.89 19.89 27.88
C SER A 245 -19.27 18.75 26.95
N LYS A 246 -18.96 18.87 25.65
CA LYS A 246 -19.39 17.94 24.60
C LYS A 246 -18.23 17.18 24.00
N ILE A 247 -18.50 15.97 23.49
CA ILE A 247 -17.52 15.21 22.71
C ILE A 247 -17.47 15.80 21.31
N TYR A 248 -16.28 16.18 20.84
CA TYR A 248 -16.06 16.68 19.48
C TYR A 248 -15.26 15.68 18.66
N ALA A 249 -15.64 15.52 17.39
CA ALA A 249 -14.86 14.71 16.45
C ALA A 249 -13.54 15.41 16.10
N LYS A 250 -12.59 14.64 15.55
CA LYS A 250 -11.32 15.17 15.02
C LYS A 250 -11.55 16.28 14.00
N SER A 251 -12.49 16.07 13.08
CA SER A 251 -12.88 17.05 12.05
C SER A 251 -13.39 18.38 12.60
N GLU A 252 -13.88 18.40 13.84
CA GLU A 252 -14.48 19.57 14.50
C GLU A 252 -13.54 20.18 15.55
N SER A 253 -12.38 19.57 15.77
CA SER A 253 -11.38 20.02 16.75
C SER A 253 -10.54 21.15 16.15
N CYS A 254 -9.31 20.87 15.72
CA CYS A 254 -8.40 21.86 15.14
C CYS A 254 -7.73 21.28 13.91
N ASN A 255 -7.63 22.09 12.85
CA ASN A 255 -6.87 21.82 11.62
C ASN A 255 -6.83 20.33 11.19
N PRO A 256 -7.98 19.69 10.93
CA PRO A 256 -8.07 18.24 10.76
C PRO A 256 -7.46 17.69 9.46
N ASN A 257 -7.16 18.57 8.50
CA ASN A 257 -6.63 18.20 7.18
C ASN A 257 -5.09 18.37 7.11
N SER A 258 -4.41 18.38 8.25
CA SER A 258 -2.97 18.60 8.36
C SER A 258 -2.39 17.69 9.43
N GLY A 259 -1.10 17.34 9.29
CA GLY A 259 -0.38 16.63 10.35
C GLY A 259 -0.14 17.46 11.62
N ASN A 260 -0.37 18.77 11.61
CA ASN A 260 -0.13 19.61 12.79
C ASN A 260 1.29 19.43 13.40
N VAL A 261 2.26 19.09 12.55
CA VAL A 261 3.63 18.75 12.92
C VAL A 261 4.26 19.88 13.74
N GLY A 262 4.63 19.60 14.98
CA GLY A 262 5.23 20.56 15.90
C GLY A 262 4.33 21.74 16.26
N SER A 263 3.01 21.60 16.12
CA SER A 263 2.08 22.67 16.45
C SER A 263 2.06 22.95 17.96
N ALA A 264 2.18 24.23 18.34
CA ALA A 264 2.02 24.64 19.73
C ALA A 264 0.57 24.60 20.21
N SER A 265 -0.39 24.69 19.27
CA SER A 265 -1.78 25.03 19.54
C SER A 265 -2.79 23.97 19.13
N CYS A 266 -2.37 22.94 18.40
CA CYS A 266 -3.27 21.91 17.89
C CYS A 266 -2.68 20.51 18.04
N GLY A 267 -3.47 19.62 18.63
CA GLY A 267 -3.15 18.23 18.93
C GLY A 267 -3.76 17.23 17.97
N SER A 268 -4.40 17.68 16.89
CA SER A 268 -5.01 16.83 15.87
C SER A 268 -3.93 16.23 14.97
N CYS A 269 -3.06 15.40 15.54
CA CYS A 269 -1.95 14.79 14.82
C CYS A 269 -2.47 13.81 13.77
N ASP A 270 -1.66 13.56 12.76
CA ASP A 270 -1.94 12.58 11.71
C ASP A 270 -0.65 11.88 11.32
N TYR A 271 -0.64 10.56 11.52
CA TYR A 271 0.52 9.69 11.29
C TYR A 271 0.91 9.63 9.82
N TYR A 272 -0.09 9.50 8.94
CA TYR A 272 0.12 9.47 7.49
C TYR A 272 0.66 10.79 6.97
N LEU A 273 0.29 11.91 7.61
CA LEU A 273 0.84 13.24 7.32
C LEU A 273 2.11 13.56 8.11
N GLY A 274 2.71 12.58 8.80
CA GLY A 274 4.06 12.65 9.37
C GLY A 274 4.14 13.14 10.81
N SER A 275 3.11 12.90 11.63
CA SER A 275 3.09 13.28 13.03
C SER A 275 2.38 12.29 13.94
N THR A 276 2.77 12.21 15.20
CA THR A 276 2.01 11.45 16.21
C THR A 276 2.23 12.04 17.59
N CYS A 277 1.31 11.79 18.52
CA CYS A 277 1.40 12.27 19.88
C CYS A 277 2.64 11.70 20.56
N LYS A 278 3.49 12.59 21.06
CA LYS A 278 4.58 12.26 21.98
C LYS A 278 4.69 13.33 23.05
N LYS A 279 5.29 12.93 24.18
CA LYS A 279 5.71 13.87 25.21
C LYS A 279 6.77 14.81 24.64
N TYR A 280 6.58 16.11 24.80
CA TYR A 280 7.50 17.16 24.36
C TYR A 280 8.89 16.99 24.97
N GLU A 281 9.92 17.10 24.13
CA GLU A 281 11.33 17.02 24.50
C GLU A 281 12.07 18.24 23.92
N ARG A 282 12.58 19.12 24.78
CA ARG A 282 13.24 20.39 24.38
C ARG A 282 14.39 20.23 23.38
N ASN A 283 15.07 19.10 23.44
CA ASN A 283 16.23 18.74 22.63
C ASN A 283 15.85 18.12 21.27
N ARG A 284 14.58 17.71 21.08
CA ARG A 284 14.09 17.10 19.84
C ARG A 284 13.04 17.95 19.15
N ASP A 285 12.13 18.55 19.91
CA ASP A 285 10.98 19.30 19.41
C ASP A 285 11.27 20.80 19.40
N LYS A 286 11.05 21.43 18.24
CA LYS A 286 11.41 22.84 18.00
C LYS A 286 10.51 23.84 18.72
N VAL A 287 9.27 23.45 18.99
CA VAL A 287 8.21 24.32 19.50
C VAL A 287 7.63 23.66 20.73
N LYS A 288 7.51 24.42 21.83
CA LYS A 288 6.85 23.96 23.05
C LYS A 288 5.32 24.12 22.88
N PRO A 289 4.49 23.15 23.31
CA PRO A 289 3.04 23.33 23.34
C PRO A 289 2.65 24.48 24.29
N ASN A 290 1.56 25.19 23.97
CA ASN A 290 1.04 26.29 24.80
C ASN A 290 0.58 25.78 26.17
N PHE A 291 -0.08 24.62 26.19
CA PHE A 291 -0.51 23.94 27.41
C PHE A 291 -0.08 22.46 27.40
N GLY A 292 0.09 21.90 28.59
CA GLY A 292 0.47 20.52 28.78
C GLY A 292 1.88 20.18 28.31
N ASP A 293 2.15 18.88 28.19
CA ASP A 293 3.48 18.34 27.96
C ASP A 293 3.56 17.43 26.72
N ASN A 294 2.56 17.42 25.85
CA ASN A 294 2.51 16.57 24.65
C ASN A 294 2.32 17.39 23.38
N ILE A 295 2.82 16.86 22.27
CA ILE A 295 2.85 17.52 20.97
C ILE A 295 2.70 16.50 19.84
N CYS A 296 2.17 16.94 18.70
CA CYS A 296 2.28 16.22 17.43
C CYS A 296 3.72 16.24 16.96
N ARG A 297 4.52 15.24 17.35
CA ARG A 297 5.95 15.19 17.04
C ARG A 297 6.19 14.93 15.56
N ASP A 298 7.17 15.63 15.00
CA ASP A 298 7.64 15.44 13.62
C ASP A 298 8.26 14.04 13.45
N LEU A 299 7.70 13.24 12.54
CA LEU A 299 8.16 11.88 12.20
C LEU A 299 9.11 11.85 10.99
N SER A 300 9.42 13.01 10.41
CA SER A 300 10.42 13.13 9.36
C SER A 300 11.83 12.85 9.87
N CYS A 301 12.69 12.41 8.96
CA CYS A 301 14.06 12.05 9.27
C CYS A 301 15.04 13.06 8.66
N THR A 302 16.21 13.19 9.28
CA THR A 302 17.33 13.94 8.68
C THR A 302 18.48 12.98 8.40
N TYR A 303 18.88 12.87 7.14
CA TYR A 303 19.98 12.02 6.70
C TYR A 303 20.92 12.80 5.78
N GLU A 304 22.21 12.83 6.10
CA GLU A 304 23.23 13.58 5.37
C GLU A 304 22.84 15.06 5.10
N GLY A 305 22.19 15.69 6.08
CA GLY A 305 21.75 17.09 5.99
C GLY A 305 20.50 17.32 5.13
N LYS A 306 19.86 16.26 4.62
CA LYS A 306 18.59 16.32 3.89
C LYS A 306 17.44 15.82 4.76
N LYS A 307 16.29 16.47 4.65
CA LYS A 307 15.06 16.08 5.32
C LYS A 307 14.27 15.13 4.43
N TYR A 308 13.74 14.07 5.03
CA TYR A 308 12.90 13.06 4.38
C TYR A 308 11.58 12.93 5.14
N SER A 309 10.47 12.88 4.43
CA SER A 309 9.14 12.69 5.01
C SER A 309 9.00 11.29 5.58
N HIS A 310 8.12 11.16 6.58
CA HIS A 310 7.77 9.86 7.15
C HIS A 310 7.29 8.90 6.05
N GLY A 311 7.83 7.67 6.02
CA GLY A 311 7.53 6.66 5.02
C GLY A 311 8.32 6.76 3.72
N GLU A 312 9.11 7.82 3.51
CA GLU A 312 9.95 7.90 2.32
C GLU A 312 11.02 6.81 2.33
N THR A 313 11.29 6.29 1.13
CA THR A 313 12.38 5.34 0.89
C THR A 313 13.23 5.78 -0.27
N TRP A 314 14.55 5.60 -0.18
CA TRP A 314 15.49 6.02 -1.22
C TRP A 314 16.71 5.10 -1.29
N CYS A 315 17.43 5.14 -2.41
CA CYS A 315 18.66 4.37 -2.54
C CYS A 315 19.83 5.11 -1.90
N ALA A 316 20.63 4.39 -1.12
CA ALA A 316 21.84 4.94 -0.51
C ALA A 316 22.85 5.37 -1.57
N ASN A 317 23.57 6.46 -1.30
CA ASN A 317 24.64 6.92 -2.17
C ASN A 317 25.94 6.18 -1.83
N VAL A 318 26.10 4.98 -2.42
CA VAL A 318 27.25 4.11 -2.14
C VAL A 318 28.25 4.18 -3.30
N LYS A 319 29.54 4.17 -2.97
CA LYS A 319 30.60 4.13 -3.98
C LYS A 319 30.62 2.76 -4.66
N GLY A 320 30.91 2.75 -5.96
CA GLY A 320 31.08 1.52 -6.72
C GLY A 320 29.77 0.82 -7.09
N VAL A 321 28.64 1.52 -7.02
CA VAL A 321 27.38 1.07 -7.61
C VAL A 321 26.74 2.19 -8.41
N SER A 322 26.06 1.84 -9.50
CA SER A 322 25.32 2.76 -10.35
C SER A 322 24.06 3.25 -9.63
N LYS A 323 23.73 4.53 -9.72
CA LYS A 323 22.46 5.08 -9.25
C LYS A 323 21.39 4.96 -10.34
N ILE A 324 20.27 4.31 -9.98
CA ILE A 324 19.16 4.01 -10.88
C ILE A 324 17.93 4.79 -10.43
N THR A 325 17.39 5.63 -11.31
CA THR A 325 16.21 6.46 -11.03
C THR A 325 15.16 6.30 -12.11
N ILE A 326 13.89 6.16 -11.71
CA ILE A 326 12.74 6.11 -12.61
C ILE A 326 11.99 7.43 -12.54
N ASN A 327 11.71 8.03 -13.69
CA ASN A 327 10.72 9.10 -13.80
C ASN A 327 9.32 8.47 -13.75
N SER A 328 8.55 8.76 -12.70
CA SER A 328 7.23 8.18 -12.49
C SER A 328 6.17 8.62 -13.52
N GLU A 329 6.38 9.75 -14.22
CA GLU A 329 5.44 10.28 -15.21
C GLU A 329 5.68 9.70 -16.60
N THR A 330 6.96 9.56 -16.98
CA THR A 330 7.32 9.10 -18.33
C THR A 330 7.73 7.63 -18.39
N GLY A 331 7.99 7.00 -17.24
CA GLY A 331 8.59 5.68 -17.16
C GLY A 331 10.06 5.65 -17.57
N ASN A 332 10.67 6.78 -17.93
CA ASN A 332 12.05 6.83 -18.36
C ASN A 332 12.98 6.49 -17.20
N ILE A 333 13.88 5.56 -17.45
CA ILE A 333 14.86 5.14 -16.46
C ILE A 333 16.17 5.83 -16.77
N LYS A 334 16.90 6.20 -15.72
CA LYS A 334 18.21 6.84 -15.82
C LYS A 334 19.18 6.15 -14.89
N THR A 335 20.22 5.58 -15.47
CA THR A 335 21.35 4.98 -14.76
C THR A 335 22.57 5.89 -14.84
N THR A 336 23.21 6.15 -13.71
CA THR A 336 24.41 6.99 -13.62
C THR A 336 25.45 6.39 -12.70
N GLY A 337 26.74 6.53 -13.01
CA GLY A 337 27.81 5.93 -12.22
C GLY A 337 28.32 4.64 -12.85
N THR A 338 29.05 3.87 -12.05
CA THR A 338 29.70 2.62 -12.47
C THR A 338 29.61 1.60 -11.36
N ASP A 339 29.31 0.37 -11.73
CA ASP A 339 29.34 -0.78 -10.85
C ASP A 339 30.77 -1.31 -10.78
N LEU A 340 31.33 -1.37 -9.57
CA LEU A 340 32.69 -1.82 -9.31
C LEU A 340 32.66 -3.11 -8.49
N PRO A 341 33.71 -3.95 -8.59
CA PRO A 341 33.83 -5.13 -7.77
C PRO A 341 33.67 -4.85 -6.28
N GLY A 342 32.83 -5.66 -5.63
CA GLY A 342 32.47 -5.54 -4.21
C GLY A 342 31.43 -4.46 -3.88
N GLY A 343 30.91 -3.73 -4.86
CA GLY A 343 29.80 -2.79 -4.67
C GLY A 343 28.49 -3.49 -4.30
N ARG A 344 27.74 -2.91 -3.36
CA ARG A 344 26.43 -3.40 -2.89
C ARG A 344 25.41 -2.26 -2.78
N TYR A 345 24.17 -2.55 -3.15
CA TYR A 345 23.04 -1.62 -3.03
C TYR A 345 22.43 -1.67 -1.64
N PHE A 346 21.95 -0.51 -1.18
CA PHE A 346 21.21 -0.38 0.07
C PHE A 346 20.00 0.53 -0.14
N ARG A 347 18.89 0.16 0.47
CA ARG A 347 17.67 0.94 0.58
C ARG A 347 17.64 1.60 1.94
N LEU A 348 17.30 2.88 1.97
CA LEU A 348 17.13 3.67 3.19
C LEU A 348 15.64 3.91 3.39
N VAL A 349 15.18 3.82 4.64
CA VAL A 349 13.77 4.01 5.00
C VAL A 349 13.68 5.02 6.12
N CYS A 350 12.92 6.10 5.92
CA CYS A 350 12.57 7.03 6.98
C CYS A 350 11.31 6.55 7.71
N TYR A 351 11.44 6.19 8.98
CA TYR A 351 10.33 5.70 9.78
C TYR A 351 10.43 6.21 11.21
N ASN A 352 9.37 6.83 11.71
CA ASN A 352 9.27 7.39 13.07
C ASN A 352 10.41 8.33 13.51
N GLY A 353 10.95 9.10 12.56
CA GLY A 353 12.05 10.03 12.77
C GLY A 353 13.44 9.40 12.70
N ASP A 354 13.53 8.09 12.48
CA ASP A 354 14.77 7.34 12.36
C ASP A 354 14.96 6.80 10.95
N VAL A 355 16.22 6.71 10.51
CA VAL A 355 16.57 6.11 9.21
C VAL A 355 17.14 4.73 9.43
N SER A 356 16.47 3.71 8.87
CA SER A 356 17.02 2.36 8.78
C SER A 356 17.73 2.15 7.45
N VAL A 357 18.75 1.29 7.46
CA VAL A 357 19.52 0.89 6.28
C VAL A 357 19.25 -0.59 6.03
N GLU A 358 18.68 -0.89 4.86
CA GLU A 358 18.33 -2.23 4.42
C GLU A 358 19.24 -2.62 3.25
N PRO A 359 20.12 -3.62 3.40
CA PRO A 359 20.95 -4.05 2.29
C PRO A 359 20.12 -4.83 1.26
N CYS A 360 20.31 -4.54 -0.03
CA CYS A 360 19.82 -5.41 -1.10
C CYS A 360 20.68 -6.69 -1.18
N ALA A 361 20.29 -7.67 -1.99
CA ALA A 361 21.03 -8.92 -2.16
C ALA A 361 22.51 -8.72 -2.52
N ASP A 362 23.36 -9.65 -2.06
CA ASP A 362 24.78 -9.67 -2.37
C ASP A 362 25.05 -9.86 -3.86
N PHE A 363 26.28 -9.57 -4.28
CA PHE A 363 26.72 -9.73 -5.67
C PHE A 363 25.85 -9.01 -6.70
N ARG A 364 25.17 -7.94 -6.27
CA ARG A 364 24.21 -7.18 -7.08
C ARG A 364 23.18 -8.07 -7.76
N GLN A 365 22.77 -9.16 -7.11
CA GLN A 365 21.60 -9.95 -7.52
C GLN A 365 20.30 -9.15 -7.36
N GLU A 366 20.34 -8.11 -6.53
CA GLU A 366 19.33 -7.06 -6.50
C GLU A 366 19.98 -5.68 -6.66
N VAL A 367 19.25 -4.81 -7.33
CA VAL A 367 19.58 -3.39 -7.48
C VAL A 367 18.56 -2.54 -6.73
N CYS A 368 19.02 -1.45 -6.13
CA CYS A 368 18.10 -0.47 -5.56
C CYS A 368 17.64 0.48 -6.66
N ILE A 369 16.33 0.51 -6.86
CA ILE A 369 15.67 1.40 -7.81
C ILE A 369 14.83 2.40 -7.01
N GLN A 370 14.91 3.68 -7.36
CA GLN A 370 14.11 4.72 -6.74
C GLN A 370 13.32 5.55 -7.75
N SER A 371 12.17 6.05 -7.31
CA SER A 371 11.34 7.02 -8.01
C SER A 371 10.95 8.18 -7.08
N ASP A 372 10.41 9.24 -7.67
CA ASP A 372 9.93 10.42 -6.97
C ASP A 372 8.54 10.76 -7.50
N ILE A 373 7.52 10.65 -6.65
CA ILE A 373 6.12 10.88 -7.00
C ILE A 373 5.67 12.13 -6.26
N GLY A 374 5.59 13.26 -6.97
CA GLY A 374 5.11 14.52 -6.38
C GLY A 374 5.98 15.03 -5.22
N GLY A 375 7.28 14.75 -5.22
CA GLY A 375 8.20 15.11 -4.14
C GLY A 375 8.34 14.05 -3.04
N PHE A 376 7.61 12.94 -3.11
CA PHE A 376 7.72 11.81 -2.19
C PHE A 376 8.55 10.69 -2.82
N LYS A 377 9.66 10.32 -2.17
CA LYS A 377 10.59 9.31 -2.67
C LYS A 377 10.15 7.91 -2.28
N THR A 378 10.21 7.01 -3.25
CA THR A 378 10.05 5.57 -3.02
C THR A 378 11.22 4.81 -3.62
N ALA A 379 11.62 3.72 -2.96
CA ALA A 379 12.66 2.84 -3.44
C ALA A 379 12.39 1.39 -3.05
N ALA A 380 12.91 0.47 -3.86
CA ALA A 380 12.84 -0.96 -3.62
C ALA A 380 14.10 -1.65 -4.13
N CYS A 381 14.50 -2.73 -3.45
CA CYS A 381 15.44 -3.70 -4.01
C CYS A 381 14.65 -4.57 -5.02
N ARG A 382 15.14 -4.65 -6.25
CA ARG A 382 14.55 -5.44 -7.33
C ARG A 382 15.59 -6.40 -7.86
N ALA A 383 15.15 -7.60 -8.26
CA ALA A 383 16.03 -8.57 -8.91
C ALA A 383 16.72 -7.92 -10.12
N ASN A 384 18.02 -8.16 -10.23
CA ASN A 384 18.83 -7.62 -11.32
C ASN A 384 18.70 -8.53 -12.56
N GLN A 385 18.13 -8.00 -13.66
CA GLN A 385 17.80 -8.77 -14.87
C GLN A 385 18.88 -8.70 -15.95
N TRP A 386 20.14 -8.54 -15.55
CA TRP A 386 21.30 -8.42 -16.43
C TRP A 386 21.45 -9.54 -17.49
N GLN A 387 20.80 -10.69 -17.31
CA GLN A 387 20.87 -11.87 -18.19
C GLN A 387 19.89 -11.82 -19.37
N ASP A 388 18.87 -10.95 -19.34
CA ASP A 388 17.75 -10.99 -20.31
C ASP A 388 18.09 -10.34 -21.69
N GLY A 389 19.30 -9.82 -21.86
CA GLY A 389 19.95 -9.70 -23.18
C GLY A 389 19.69 -8.44 -24.03
N ILE A 390 20.80 -7.78 -24.39
CA ILE A 390 21.10 -6.98 -25.61
C ILE A 390 20.32 -5.69 -25.88
N ASP A 391 19.11 -5.48 -25.36
CA ASP A 391 18.63 -4.13 -25.09
C ASP A 391 18.80 -3.92 -23.59
N ARG A 392 19.90 -3.26 -23.19
CA ARG A 392 19.97 -2.70 -21.83
C ARG A 392 18.80 -1.74 -21.71
N SER A 393 17.67 -2.20 -21.20
CA SER A 393 16.68 -1.32 -20.64
C SER A 393 17.46 -0.47 -19.61
N ASP A 394 17.36 0.85 -19.74
CA ASP A 394 17.83 1.73 -18.69
C ASP A 394 17.27 1.16 -17.37
N GLY A 395 18.10 0.74 -16.40
CA GLY A 395 17.57 0.12 -15.17
C GLY A 395 18.34 -1.06 -14.57
N ASP A 396 19.25 -1.69 -15.32
CA ASP A 396 20.05 -2.80 -14.82
C ASP A 396 21.48 -2.39 -14.41
N ALA A 397 22.08 -3.15 -13.51
CA ALA A 397 23.48 -3.00 -13.07
C ALA A 397 24.30 -4.22 -13.50
N THR A 398 25.60 -4.04 -13.76
CA THR A 398 26.45 -5.21 -14.04
C THR A 398 26.46 -6.17 -12.84
N PRO A 399 26.35 -7.49 -13.04
CA PRO A 399 26.32 -8.42 -11.91
C PRO A 399 27.65 -8.41 -11.17
N GLY A 400 27.59 -8.65 -9.85
CA GLY A 400 28.76 -8.98 -9.07
C GLY A 400 29.01 -10.49 -9.07
N PHE A 401 30.25 -10.89 -8.75
CA PHE A 401 30.63 -12.29 -8.66
C PHE A 401 31.35 -12.62 -7.36
N ASP A 402 31.21 -13.86 -6.90
CA ASP A 402 31.88 -14.42 -5.73
C ASP A 402 33.26 -14.98 -6.11
N PHE A 403 34.16 -14.15 -6.63
CA PHE A 403 35.44 -14.59 -7.19
C PHE A 403 36.34 -15.41 -6.23
N TRP A 404 36.09 -15.35 -4.92
CA TRP A 404 36.79 -16.13 -3.90
C TRP A 404 36.24 -17.56 -3.73
N ASN A 405 35.08 -17.85 -4.30
CA ASN A 405 34.48 -19.17 -4.28
C ASN A 405 35.04 -20.03 -5.42
N THR A 406 35.86 -21.01 -5.06
CA THR A 406 36.49 -21.93 -6.03
C THR A 406 35.50 -22.88 -6.70
N GLU A 407 34.28 -23.01 -6.14
CA GLU A 407 33.19 -23.81 -6.70
C GLU A 407 32.17 -22.97 -7.48
N GLY A 408 32.37 -21.64 -7.56
CA GLY A 408 31.49 -20.72 -8.29
C GLY A 408 31.79 -20.65 -9.79
N ASP A 409 30.84 -20.11 -10.56
CA ASP A 409 30.94 -20.01 -12.02
C ASP A 409 31.66 -18.72 -12.49
N ALA A 410 32.11 -17.87 -11.56
CA ALA A 410 32.75 -16.58 -11.87
C ALA A 410 33.90 -16.70 -12.87
N GLN A 411 34.76 -17.71 -12.71
CA GLN A 411 35.88 -17.95 -13.63
C GLN A 411 35.40 -18.34 -15.02
N GLN A 412 34.35 -19.16 -15.12
CA GLN A 412 33.79 -19.60 -16.40
C GLN A 412 33.10 -18.44 -17.12
N ILE A 413 32.35 -17.60 -16.38
CA ILE A 413 31.66 -16.42 -16.91
C ILE A 413 32.67 -15.39 -17.41
N CYS A 414 33.67 -15.04 -16.59
CA CYS A 414 34.71 -14.10 -17.02
C CYS A 414 35.55 -14.62 -18.19
N ALA A 415 35.74 -15.95 -18.31
CA ALA A 415 36.43 -16.54 -19.44
C ALA A 415 35.69 -16.33 -20.78
N GLN A 416 34.37 -16.09 -20.77
CA GLN A 416 33.61 -15.76 -21.99
C GLN A 416 34.03 -14.41 -22.58
N GLY A 417 34.55 -13.49 -21.76
CA GLY A 417 35.08 -12.20 -22.20
C GLY A 417 36.52 -12.26 -22.73
N ASN A 418 37.20 -13.40 -22.63
CA ASN A 418 38.57 -13.53 -23.11
C ASN A 418 38.63 -13.42 -24.63
N ALA A 419 39.37 -12.42 -25.12
CA ALA A 419 39.62 -12.19 -26.54
C ALA A 419 41.12 -12.09 -26.82
N GLU A 420 41.59 -12.82 -27.81
CA GLU A 420 42.96 -12.71 -28.32
C GLU A 420 42.97 -11.93 -29.64
N CYS A 421 43.86 -10.93 -29.75
CA CYS A 421 44.15 -10.32 -31.03
C CYS A 421 45.58 -10.66 -31.48
N ILE A 422 45.66 -11.48 -32.53
CA ILE A 422 46.93 -11.91 -33.12
C ILE A 422 47.39 -10.87 -34.13
N VAL A 423 48.56 -10.28 -33.87
CA VAL A 423 49.20 -9.27 -34.73
C VAL A 423 50.28 -9.95 -35.57
N GLU A 424 50.27 -9.74 -36.89
CA GLU A 424 51.30 -10.27 -37.78
C GLU A 424 52.31 -9.16 -38.10
N PHE A 425 53.60 -9.49 -37.99
CA PHE A 425 54.71 -8.60 -38.32
C PHE A 425 55.54 -9.19 -39.46
N GLU A 426 55.89 -8.36 -40.42
CA GLU A 426 56.83 -8.71 -41.48
C GLU A 426 58.21 -8.11 -41.17
N LYS A 427 59.28 -8.86 -41.46
CA LYS A 427 60.66 -8.39 -41.30
C LYS A 427 61.37 -8.38 -42.65
N LYS A 428 61.72 -7.18 -43.13
CA LYS A 428 62.52 -6.99 -44.35
C LYS A 428 64.00 -7.21 -44.04
N LEU A 429 64.79 -7.61 -45.05
CA LEU A 429 66.22 -7.90 -44.90
C LEU A 429 66.97 -6.65 -44.38
N GLY A 430 67.38 -6.66 -43.12
CA GLY A 430 68.10 -5.54 -42.47
C GLY A 430 67.24 -4.43 -41.85
N GLY A 431 65.90 -4.55 -41.82
CA GLY A 431 64.98 -3.55 -41.26
C GLY A 431 64.28 -3.98 -39.96
N ASP A 432 63.58 -3.01 -39.34
CA ASP A 432 62.70 -3.25 -38.20
C ASP A 432 61.47 -4.08 -38.58
N LYS A 433 60.83 -4.70 -37.59
CA LYS A 433 59.57 -5.41 -37.77
C LYS A 433 58.46 -4.40 -38.04
N GLU A 434 57.77 -4.53 -39.16
CA GLU A 434 56.63 -3.71 -39.55
C GLU A 434 55.35 -4.50 -39.31
N CYS A 435 54.35 -3.90 -38.67
CA CYS A 435 53.07 -4.56 -38.49
C CYS A 435 52.31 -4.57 -39.82
N VAL A 436 51.82 -5.75 -40.22
CA VAL A 436 51.14 -5.95 -41.52
C VAL A 436 49.69 -6.41 -41.39
N LYS A 437 49.25 -6.87 -40.21
CA LYS A 437 47.86 -7.31 -39.96
C LYS A 437 47.46 -7.09 -38.51
N ASN A 438 46.21 -6.66 -38.29
CA ASN A 438 45.61 -6.40 -36.97
C ASN A 438 46.39 -5.39 -36.10
N CYS A 439 47.03 -4.41 -36.73
CA CYS A 439 47.87 -3.43 -36.05
C CYS A 439 47.09 -2.56 -35.05
N ASN A 440 45.77 -2.40 -35.25
CA ASN A 440 44.87 -1.72 -34.32
C ASN A 440 44.85 -2.34 -32.92
N CYS A 441 45.28 -3.59 -32.76
CA CYS A 441 45.38 -4.25 -31.46
C CYS A 441 46.56 -3.75 -30.63
N LEU A 442 47.54 -3.12 -31.27
CA LEU A 442 48.63 -2.41 -30.59
C LEU A 442 48.17 -1.02 -30.10
N ASP A 443 47.03 -0.53 -30.56
CA ASP A 443 46.48 0.75 -30.13
C ASP A 443 45.85 0.62 -28.73
N ALA A 444 46.06 1.63 -27.89
CA ALA A 444 45.45 1.69 -26.56
C ALA A 444 43.92 1.60 -26.58
N GLY A 445 43.30 2.00 -27.70
CA GLY A 445 41.86 1.93 -27.90
C GLY A 445 41.31 0.50 -27.92
N TRP A 446 42.05 -0.46 -28.50
CA TRP A 446 41.62 -1.86 -28.52
C TRP A 446 41.60 -2.46 -27.12
N LYS A 447 42.69 -2.28 -26.35
CA LYS A 447 42.77 -2.75 -24.95
C LYS A 447 41.64 -2.16 -24.12
N SER A 448 41.39 -0.84 -24.24
CA SER A 448 40.31 -0.18 -23.51
C SER A 448 38.92 -0.69 -23.90
N SER A 449 38.69 -0.98 -25.18
CA SER A 449 37.41 -1.48 -25.67
C SER A 449 37.14 -2.91 -25.18
N MET A 450 38.14 -3.78 -25.23
CA MET A 450 38.01 -5.16 -24.74
C MET A 450 37.81 -5.20 -23.23
N ASN A 451 38.54 -4.35 -22.49
CA ASN A 451 38.37 -4.25 -21.04
C ASN A 451 36.96 -3.78 -20.66
N LYS A 452 36.41 -2.82 -21.42
CA LYS A 452 35.03 -2.37 -21.23
C LYS A 452 34.04 -3.53 -21.45
N GLN A 453 34.20 -4.32 -22.51
CA GLN A 453 33.37 -5.49 -22.75
C GLN A 453 33.47 -6.53 -21.63
N CYS A 454 34.67 -6.75 -21.08
CA CYS A 454 34.84 -7.65 -19.92
C CYS A 454 34.08 -7.15 -18.69
N ILE A 455 34.22 -5.86 -18.33
CA ILE A 455 33.52 -5.26 -17.18
C ILE A 455 31.99 -5.26 -17.38
N GLU A 456 31.53 -5.24 -18.64
CA GLU A 456 30.11 -5.31 -18.94
C GLU A 456 29.48 -6.69 -18.69
N ILE A 457 30.29 -7.76 -18.65
CA ILE A 457 29.86 -9.12 -18.29
C ILE A 457 29.65 -9.25 -16.77
N GLY A 458 30.25 -8.35 -15.98
CA GLY A 458 30.16 -8.33 -14.51
C GLY A 458 31.45 -7.83 -13.88
N ASP A 459 31.80 -8.36 -12.71
CA ASP A 459 33.06 -8.06 -11.99
C ASP A 459 34.31 -8.67 -12.67
N CYS A 460 34.38 -8.64 -14.01
CA CYS A 460 35.49 -9.15 -14.82
C CYS A 460 36.37 -8.00 -15.37
N GLY A 461 37.56 -8.35 -15.85
CA GLY A 461 38.49 -7.41 -16.49
C GLY A 461 39.36 -6.61 -15.50
N GLU A 462 40.18 -5.72 -16.06
CA GLU A 462 41.07 -4.82 -15.32
C GLU A 462 40.26 -3.62 -14.79
N SER A 463 39.78 -3.72 -13.55
CA SER A 463 39.07 -2.66 -12.84
C SER A 463 39.60 -2.50 -11.41
N LYS A 464 39.38 -1.32 -10.83
CA LYS A 464 39.59 -1.11 -9.40
C LYS A 464 38.34 -1.49 -8.64
N ASN A 465 38.47 -2.15 -7.50
CA ASN A 465 37.32 -2.40 -6.63
C ASN A 465 36.79 -1.09 -6.02
N TYR A 466 35.65 -1.16 -5.31
CA TYR A 466 35.05 0.03 -4.68
C TYR A 466 35.94 0.74 -3.63
N LEU A 467 37.02 0.08 -3.17
CA LEU A 467 38.05 0.65 -2.28
C LEU A 467 39.22 1.29 -3.04
N GLY A 468 39.30 1.12 -4.37
CA GLY A 468 40.32 1.71 -5.23
C GLY A 468 41.59 0.87 -5.44
N TYR A 469 41.56 -0.41 -5.04
CA TYR A 469 42.66 -1.37 -5.27
C TYR A 469 42.55 -2.04 -6.63
#